data_AF-A0A090KW90-F1
#
_entry.id   AF-A0A090KW90-F1
#
_cell.length_a   1.000
_cell.length_b   1.000
_cell.length_c   1.000
_cell.angle_alpha   90.00
_cell.angle_beta   90.00
_cell.angle_gamma   90.00
#
_symmetry.space_group_name_H-M   'P 1'
#
loop_
_entity.id
_entity.type
_entity.pdbx_description
1 polymer ?
#
loop_
_entity_poly.entity_id
_entity_poly.type
_entity_poly.pdbx_seq_one_letter_code
_entity_poly.pdbx_strand_id
1 'polypeptide(L)'
;MIKNENKIDITVPVRSIIDDKNIHLNELFLNIKKTTNNNTLKEKVNYEKDIEKIRIKSNNDSFSFIPIQLKNKTILNINTELNYLLLKSNNLQKKENHHEYLKHFQVHDDNEKIDIINHDQDYFSYDTESFHVIFTNRFFTYLNDNDVINFFSSCLTWIKEDGFLIINEPCIPLISEITSVENYLLPQKYSRSALNYINTIESIRIIDKFGNVWKFYIDVLTSNQTYINYEKEWRYLMLRAKKCRTNLNNIEVSKINSVKHLLEKLTIHVPLPNYCYQYACKSFADNIFLNEIENYNNIFKNQKNSEELKFAYFIFQNPKTVWYNRICPFRISAKNDTVIWCSESSSDFYEYSINKANYFKNKKMLFTYNNSHPIDALNAPSQTNFVLKVFMSIDILNNYTLGFNHFINTHYFHTSRIILLESYKTKEEKNEKIKKVWEFVKKYKIKNVTKMVHNEVKDTSLPDLWKTKIYLLKWMIIIMDSQDF
;
A
#
# COMPACT_ATOMS: atom_id res chain seq x y z
N MET A 1 29.07 -35.10 -3.97
CA MET A 1 29.52 -34.33 -2.79
C MET A 1 28.98 -32.91 -2.91
N ILE A 2 27.76 -32.68 -2.39
CA ILE A 2 27.20 -31.33 -2.29
C ILE A 2 27.76 -30.75 -1.00
N LYS A 3 28.55 -29.68 -1.10
CA LYS A 3 29.16 -28.98 0.03
C LYS A 3 28.06 -28.56 1.02
N ASN A 4 28.35 -28.73 2.32
CA ASN A 4 27.55 -28.27 3.44
C ASN A 4 26.92 -26.90 3.16
N GLU A 5 25.61 -26.81 3.43
CA GLU A 5 24.86 -25.57 3.43
C GLU A 5 25.59 -24.57 4.33
N ASN A 6 26.11 -23.50 3.73
CA ASN A 6 26.48 -22.33 4.51
C ASN A 6 25.17 -21.79 5.09
N LYS A 7 24.81 -22.19 6.32
CA LYS A 7 23.93 -21.38 7.15
C LYS A 7 24.57 -20.00 7.19
N ILE A 8 23.94 -19.04 6.53
CA ILE A 8 24.33 -17.64 6.66
C ILE A 8 23.84 -17.26 8.05
N ASP A 9 24.70 -17.44 9.05
CA ASP A 9 24.43 -16.93 10.38
C ASP A 9 24.43 -15.41 10.27
N ILE A 10 23.24 -14.81 10.35
CA ILE A 10 23.12 -13.37 10.44
C ILE A 10 23.26 -13.02 11.92
N THR A 11 24.48 -12.64 12.30
CA THR A 11 24.75 -11.91 13.54
C THR A 11 24.24 -10.48 13.37
N VAL A 12 22.94 -10.29 13.59
CA VAL A 12 22.39 -8.96 13.81
C VAL A 12 22.62 -8.65 15.28
N PRO A 13 23.44 -7.66 15.67
CA PRO A 13 23.50 -7.29 17.07
C PRO A 13 22.13 -6.75 17.49
N VAL A 14 21.29 -7.62 18.05
CA VAL A 14 20.07 -7.25 18.75
C VAL A 14 20.54 -6.64 20.07
N ARG A 15 21.08 -5.42 20.01
CA ARG A 15 21.18 -4.63 21.24
C ARG A 15 19.81 -4.66 21.87
N SER A 16 19.76 -4.96 23.18
CA SER A 16 18.54 -5.02 24.00
C SER A 16 17.51 -4.10 23.40
N ILE A 17 16.54 -4.70 22.69
CA ILE A 17 15.48 -3.99 21.96
C ILE A 17 14.93 -2.98 22.96
N ILE A 18 15.36 -1.74 22.80
CA ILE A 18 15.17 -0.68 23.79
C ILE A 18 13.67 -0.57 23.93
N ASP A 19 13.14 -0.80 25.13
CA ASP A 19 11.73 -0.82 25.51
C ASP A 19 10.86 0.01 24.54
N ASP A 20 10.44 -0.61 23.42
CA ASP A 20 9.93 0.10 22.23
C ASP A 20 8.62 0.81 22.56
N LYS A 21 7.97 0.29 23.59
CA LYS A 21 6.88 0.93 24.32
C LYS A 21 7.24 2.37 24.70
N ASN A 22 8.38 2.63 25.34
CA ASN A 22 8.75 3.98 25.76
C ASN A 22 9.09 4.89 24.56
N ILE A 23 9.70 4.35 23.51
CA ILE A 23 10.06 5.12 22.30
C ILE A 23 8.80 5.54 21.55
N HIS A 24 7.93 4.59 21.25
CA HIS A 24 6.66 4.83 20.57
C HIS A 24 5.73 5.74 21.37
N LEU A 25 5.65 5.55 22.70
CA LEU A 25 4.90 6.45 23.59
C LEU A 25 5.48 7.87 23.59
N ASN A 26 6.81 8.02 23.60
CA ASN A 26 7.47 9.33 23.57
C ASN A 26 7.28 10.05 22.24
N GLU A 27 7.36 9.34 21.11
CA GLU A 27 7.06 9.87 19.77
C GLU A 27 5.62 10.37 19.67
N LEU A 28 4.67 9.51 20.04
CA LEU A 28 3.25 9.87 20.07
C LEU A 28 3.00 11.04 21.00
N PHE A 29 3.62 11.04 22.18
CA PHE A 29 3.50 12.12 23.14
C PHE A 29 4.02 13.45 22.57
N LEU A 30 5.18 13.44 21.91
CA LEU A 30 5.74 14.62 21.24
C LEU A 30 4.83 15.11 20.12
N ASN A 31 4.30 14.21 19.30
CA ASN A 31 3.41 14.56 18.18
C ASN A 31 2.07 15.11 18.67
N ILE A 32 1.46 14.46 19.67
CA ILE A 32 0.23 14.94 20.30
C ILE A 32 0.47 16.30 20.95
N LYS A 33 1.57 16.50 21.68
CA LYS A 33 1.94 17.79 22.27
C LYS A 33 2.10 18.88 21.22
N LYS A 34 2.72 18.58 20.06
CA LYS A 34 2.81 19.50 18.91
C LYS A 34 1.42 19.90 18.37
N THR A 35 0.47 18.97 18.33
CA THR A 35 -0.91 19.26 17.88
C THR A 35 -1.78 19.97 18.92
N THR A 36 -1.49 19.81 20.22
CA THR A 36 -2.28 20.31 21.35
C THR A 36 -1.70 21.58 21.97
N ASN A 37 -0.89 22.34 21.22
CA ASN A 37 -0.06 23.45 21.70
C ASN A 37 -0.83 24.70 22.22
N ASN A 38 -2.04 24.55 22.76
CA ASN A 38 -2.90 25.66 23.17
C ASN A 38 -3.73 25.49 24.45
N ASN A 39 -3.57 24.46 25.31
CA ASN A 39 -4.36 24.42 26.56
C ASN A 39 -3.65 23.88 27.81
N THR A 40 -4.17 24.36 28.95
CA THR A 40 -3.64 24.28 30.32
C THR A 40 -3.42 22.87 30.88
N LEU A 41 -2.47 22.75 31.83
CA LEU A 41 -1.96 21.53 32.49
C LEU A 41 -2.95 20.45 32.99
N LYS A 42 -4.28 20.70 33.01
CA LYS A 42 -5.29 19.72 33.45
C LYS A 42 -5.52 18.56 32.45
N GLU A 43 -4.99 18.63 31.23
CA GLU A 43 -5.15 17.60 30.19
C GLU A 43 -4.21 16.39 30.33
N LYS A 44 -3.27 16.39 31.30
CA LYS A 44 -2.28 15.30 31.48
C LYS A 44 -2.90 13.91 31.67
N VAL A 45 -4.07 13.80 32.30
CA VAL A 45 -4.74 12.51 32.61
C VAL A 45 -5.40 11.88 31.38
N ASN A 46 -5.62 12.63 30.29
CA ASN A 46 -6.23 12.07 29.08
C ASN A 46 -5.21 11.53 28.07
N TYR A 47 -3.96 12.01 28.09
CA TYR A 47 -2.96 11.62 27.10
C TYR A 47 -2.58 10.15 27.14
N GLU A 48 -2.39 9.54 28.31
CA GLU A 48 -2.05 8.10 28.39
C GLU A 48 -3.15 7.24 27.79
N LYS A 49 -4.43 7.62 28.00
CA LYS A 49 -5.58 6.93 27.41
C LYS A 49 -5.63 7.13 25.89
N ASP A 50 -5.39 8.34 25.40
CA ASP A 50 -5.38 8.64 23.96
C ASP A 50 -4.21 7.95 23.25
N ILE A 51 -3.03 7.90 23.88
CA ILE A 51 -1.87 7.19 23.36
C ILE A 51 -2.13 5.68 23.34
N GLU A 52 -2.67 5.10 24.42
CA GLU A 52 -3.04 3.68 24.45
C GLU A 52 -4.10 3.38 23.37
N LYS A 53 -5.07 4.27 23.17
CA LYS A 53 -6.07 4.15 22.11
C LYS A 53 -5.45 4.19 20.71
N ILE A 54 -4.50 5.09 20.46
CA ILE A 54 -3.77 5.16 19.19
C ILE A 54 -2.93 3.90 19.00
N ARG A 55 -2.23 3.43 20.04
CA ARG A 55 -1.44 2.21 20.01
C ARG A 55 -2.30 0.99 19.67
N ILE A 56 -3.44 0.82 20.35
CA ILE A 56 -4.39 -0.27 20.08
C ILE A 56 -4.90 -0.19 18.62
N LYS A 57 -5.27 1.01 18.14
CA LYS A 57 -5.76 1.18 16.76
C LYS A 57 -4.69 0.92 15.71
N SER A 58 -3.49 1.46 15.90
CA SER A 58 -2.35 1.28 15.00
C SER A 58 -1.99 -0.20 14.88
N ASN A 59 -1.96 -0.90 16.02
CA ASN A 59 -1.78 -2.33 16.06
C ASN A 59 -2.89 -3.03 15.27
N ASN A 60 -4.17 -2.74 15.54
CA ASN A 60 -5.31 -3.35 14.82
C ASN A 60 -5.21 -3.13 13.30
N ASP A 61 -4.78 -1.95 12.86
CA ASP A 61 -4.53 -1.68 11.44
C ASP A 61 -3.46 -2.63 10.88
N SER A 62 -2.33 -2.79 11.57
CA SER A 62 -1.28 -3.75 11.19
C SER A 62 -1.73 -5.20 11.22
N PHE A 63 -2.63 -5.59 12.14
CA PHE A 63 -3.20 -6.93 12.21
C PHE A 63 -4.12 -7.26 11.05
N SER A 64 -4.85 -6.27 10.53
CA SER A 64 -5.72 -6.47 9.37
C SER A 64 -4.96 -6.94 8.12
N PHE A 65 -3.63 -6.81 8.12
CA PHE A 65 -2.75 -7.27 7.05
C PHE A 65 -2.35 -8.74 7.21
N ILE A 66 -2.54 -9.33 8.39
CA ILE A 66 -2.28 -10.75 8.58
C ILE A 66 -3.40 -11.54 7.88
N PRO A 67 -3.07 -12.52 7.00
CA PRO A 67 -4.07 -13.32 6.32
C PRO A 67 -5.03 -13.98 7.32
N ILE A 68 -6.34 -13.92 7.03
CA ILE A 68 -7.42 -14.38 7.94
C ILE A 68 -7.27 -15.88 8.31
N GLN A 69 -6.65 -16.69 7.43
CA GLN A 69 -6.49 -18.12 7.66
C GLN A 69 -5.15 -18.45 8.33
N LEU A 70 -5.08 -18.24 9.65
CA LEU A 70 -3.92 -18.58 10.49
C LEU A 70 -3.95 -19.99 11.09
N LYS A 71 -4.99 -20.77 10.83
CA LYS A 71 -5.11 -22.12 11.36
C LYS A 71 -3.92 -22.99 10.98
N ASN A 72 -3.27 -23.59 11.99
CA ASN A 72 -2.08 -24.43 11.85
C ASN A 72 -0.90 -23.70 11.16
N LYS A 73 -0.81 -22.38 11.35
CA LYS A 73 0.29 -21.56 10.86
C LYS A 73 1.27 -21.25 11.98
N THR A 74 2.51 -20.99 11.56
CA THR A 74 3.64 -20.65 12.43
C THR A 74 4.05 -19.24 12.08
N ILE A 75 4.10 -18.37 13.09
CA ILE A 75 4.39 -16.95 12.92
C ILE A 75 5.69 -16.64 13.68
N LEU A 76 6.67 -16.13 12.95
CA LEU A 76 7.84 -15.50 13.57
C LEU A 76 7.51 -14.04 13.84
N ASN A 77 7.48 -13.68 15.12
CA ASN A 77 7.21 -12.34 15.59
C ASN A 77 8.51 -11.64 16.01
N ILE A 78 8.80 -10.48 15.43
CA ILE A 78 10.04 -9.74 15.69
C ILE A 78 9.71 -8.30 16.04
N ASN A 79 10.09 -7.90 17.26
CA ASN A 79 9.88 -6.56 17.79
C ASN A 79 8.40 -6.11 17.76
N THR A 80 7.47 -6.99 18.09
CA THR A 80 6.04 -6.62 18.17
C THR A 80 5.36 -7.22 19.38
N GLU A 81 4.30 -6.56 19.86
CA GLU A 81 3.45 -7.06 20.94
C GLU A 81 2.36 -8.05 20.45
N LEU A 82 2.63 -8.87 19.42
CA LEU A 82 1.67 -9.85 18.86
C LEU A 82 0.85 -10.58 19.93
N ASN A 83 1.56 -11.13 20.92
CA ASN A 83 0.95 -11.97 21.96
C ASN A 83 -0.05 -11.18 22.80
N TYR A 84 0.26 -9.93 23.12
CA TYR A 84 -0.62 -9.08 23.92
C TYR A 84 -1.95 -8.85 23.19
N LEU A 85 -1.91 -8.65 21.87
CA LEU A 85 -3.10 -8.35 21.09
C LEU A 85 -3.97 -9.57 20.83
N LEU A 86 -3.35 -10.72 20.52
CA LEU A 86 -4.09 -11.98 20.38
C LEU A 86 -4.74 -12.40 21.70
N LEU A 87 -4.03 -12.30 22.83
CA LEU A 87 -4.58 -12.64 24.15
C LEU A 87 -5.65 -11.65 24.62
N LYS A 88 -5.50 -10.35 24.31
CA LYS A 88 -6.46 -9.32 24.74
C LYS A 88 -7.69 -9.24 23.84
N SER A 89 -7.60 -9.64 22.57
CA SER A 89 -8.74 -9.73 21.66
C SER A 89 -9.83 -10.68 22.21
N ASN A 90 -9.44 -11.84 22.75
CA ASN A 90 -10.36 -12.79 23.41
C ASN A 90 -11.05 -12.20 24.65
N ASN A 91 -10.44 -11.24 25.34
CA ASN A 91 -10.97 -10.61 26.55
C ASN A 91 -11.78 -9.33 26.29
N LEU A 92 -11.39 -8.52 25.30
CA LEU A 92 -12.09 -7.28 24.91
C LEU A 92 -13.37 -7.57 24.10
N GLN A 93 -13.38 -8.64 23.30
CA GLN A 93 -14.58 -9.08 22.57
C GLN A 93 -15.76 -9.41 23.50
N LYS A 94 -15.51 -9.75 24.77
CA LYS A 94 -16.57 -10.00 25.78
C LYS A 94 -17.20 -8.73 26.35
N LYS A 95 -16.63 -7.53 26.11
CA LYS A 95 -17.08 -6.27 26.74
C LYS A 95 -17.52 -5.17 25.77
N GLU A 96 -17.13 -5.20 24.50
CA GLU A 96 -17.51 -4.16 23.53
C GLU A 96 -18.10 -4.77 22.24
N ASN A 97 -19.43 -4.67 22.11
CA ASN A 97 -20.21 -5.19 20.96
C ASN A 97 -20.01 -4.40 19.64
N HIS A 98 -19.05 -3.47 19.54
CA HIS A 98 -19.03 -2.44 18.49
C HIS A 98 -17.85 -2.46 17.50
N HIS A 99 -16.99 -3.48 17.52
CA HIS A 99 -15.88 -3.55 16.57
C HIS A 99 -15.95 -4.78 15.65
N GLU A 100 -16.55 -4.60 14.46
CA GLU A 100 -16.64 -5.63 13.40
C GLU A 100 -15.29 -6.21 12.96
N TYR A 101 -14.19 -5.45 13.11
CA TYR A 101 -12.84 -5.92 12.77
C TYR A 101 -12.38 -7.12 13.63
N LEU A 102 -12.88 -7.24 14.87
CA LEU A 102 -12.58 -8.36 15.75
C LEU A 102 -13.36 -9.64 15.40
N LYS A 103 -14.47 -9.54 14.65
CA LYS A 103 -15.24 -10.72 14.21
C LYS A 103 -14.47 -11.60 13.23
N HIS A 104 -13.47 -11.06 12.53
CA HIS A 104 -12.66 -11.80 11.54
C HIS A 104 -11.47 -12.54 12.17
N PHE A 105 -11.10 -12.20 13.40
CA PHE A 105 -10.12 -12.91 14.22
C PHE A 105 -10.84 -13.63 15.37
N GLN A 106 -11.88 -14.41 15.04
CA GLN A 106 -12.36 -15.42 15.96
C GLN A 106 -11.29 -16.51 16.08
N VAL A 107 -10.42 -16.38 17.09
CA VAL A 107 -9.68 -17.53 17.59
C VAL A 107 -10.73 -18.38 18.31
N HIS A 108 -11.34 -19.30 17.57
CA HIS A 108 -12.30 -20.24 18.15
C HIS A 108 -11.57 -21.06 19.23
N ASP A 109 -12.13 -21.05 20.44
CA ASP A 109 -11.64 -21.82 21.58
C ASP A 109 -11.49 -23.32 21.22
N ASP A 110 -10.41 -23.88 21.76
CA ASP A 110 -10.07 -25.29 22.02
C ASP A 110 -9.48 -26.20 20.92
N ASN A 111 -9.37 -25.83 19.63
CA ASN A 111 -8.72 -26.73 18.64
C ASN A 111 -7.84 -26.08 17.56
N GLU A 112 -7.56 -24.78 17.62
CA GLU A 112 -6.75 -24.08 16.60
C GLU A 112 -5.43 -23.58 17.16
N LYS A 113 -4.36 -24.37 16.97
CA LYS A 113 -3.02 -24.02 17.45
C LYS A 113 -2.32 -23.10 16.43
N ILE A 114 -2.22 -21.81 16.75
CA ILE A 114 -1.28 -20.88 16.12
C ILE A 114 0.00 -20.93 16.94
N ASP A 115 1.13 -21.19 16.29
CA ASP A 115 2.44 -21.21 16.97
C ASP A 115 3.16 -19.88 16.72
N ILE A 116 3.38 -19.12 17.79
CA ILE A 116 4.00 -17.80 17.72
C ILE A 116 5.36 -17.87 18.38
N ILE A 117 6.39 -17.73 17.57
CA ILE A 117 7.77 -17.71 18.01
C ILE A 117 8.17 -16.24 18.11
N ASN A 118 8.42 -15.77 19.33
CA ASN A 118 8.96 -14.44 19.56
C ASN A 118 10.47 -14.53 19.52
N HIS A 119 11.11 -13.73 18.68
CA HIS A 119 12.57 -13.70 18.66
C HIS A 119 13.11 -12.89 19.83
N ASP A 120 13.92 -13.52 20.67
CA ASP A 120 14.53 -12.97 21.88
C ASP A 120 16.07 -13.11 21.89
N GLN A 121 16.68 -13.58 20.80
CA GLN A 121 18.11 -13.84 20.70
C GLN A 121 18.85 -12.75 19.91
N ASP A 122 20.18 -12.76 20.01
CA ASP A 122 21.08 -11.83 19.32
C ASP A 122 21.43 -12.25 17.88
N TYR A 123 20.81 -13.29 17.34
CA TYR A 123 21.11 -13.76 15.99
C TYR A 123 19.93 -14.51 15.39
N PHE A 124 19.71 -14.33 14.10
CA PHE A 124 18.62 -15.01 13.40
C PHE A 124 19.17 -16.23 12.65
N SER A 125 18.83 -17.43 13.13
CA SER A 125 19.17 -18.69 12.45
C SER A 125 18.01 -19.66 12.59
N TYR A 126 17.24 -19.80 11.51
CA TYR A 126 16.09 -20.70 11.44
C TYR A 126 16.21 -21.66 10.27
N ASP A 127 15.53 -22.79 10.39
CA ASP A 127 15.49 -23.78 9.34
C ASP A 127 14.69 -23.25 8.13
N THR A 128 15.07 -23.72 6.94
CA THR A 128 14.36 -23.38 5.71
C THR A 128 12.90 -23.80 5.79
N GLU A 129 12.00 -22.97 5.28
CA GLU A 129 10.55 -23.25 5.24
C GLU A 129 9.92 -23.54 6.63
N SER A 130 10.40 -22.87 7.67
CA SER A 130 9.91 -22.99 9.04
C SER A 130 8.67 -22.13 9.33
N PHE A 131 8.51 -20.98 8.65
CA PHE A 131 7.44 -20.02 8.96
C PHE A 131 6.42 -19.85 7.86
N HIS A 132 5.17 -19.62 8.24
CA HIS A 132 4.13 -19.20 7.33
C HIS A 132 4.02 -17.68 7.24
N VAL A 133 4.31 -16.99 8.35
CA VAL A 133 4.33 -15.53 8.41
C VAL A 133 5.56 -15.09 9.20
N ILE A 134 6.28 -14.10 8.68
CA ILE A 134 7.25 -13.32 9.45
C ILE A 134 6.66 -11.92 9.59
N PHE A 135 6.48 -11.46 10.83
CA PHE A 135 5.87 -10.18 11.14
C PHE A 135 6.87 -9.30 11.90
N THR A 136 7.14 -8.12 11.36
CA THR A 136 8.04 -7.12 11.97
C THR A 136 7.32 -5.79 12.18
N ASN A 137 7.71 -5.08 13.24
CA ASN A 137 7.25 -3.72 13.49
C ASN A 137 8.45 -2.85 13.91
N ARG A 138 8.70 -1.75 13.19
CA ARG A 138 9.80 -0.79 13.41
C ARG A 138 11.20 -1.41 13.45
N PHE A 139 11.36 -2.63 12.98
CA PHE A 139 12.56 -3.42 13.17
C PHE A 139 13.72 -2.92 12.30
N PHE A 140 13.41 -2.54 11.06
CA PHE A 140 14.45 -2.20 10.09
C PHE A 140 15.13 -0.84 10.36
N THR A 141 14.49 0.04 11.12
CA THR A 141 15.08 1.34 11.55
C THR A 141 16.34 1.18 12.41
N TYR A 142 16.56 0.00 12.99
CA TYR A 142 17.71 -0.32 13.84
C TYR A 142 18.83 -1.06 13.10
N LEU A 143 18.57 -1.49 11.86
CA LEU A 143 19.50 -2.29 11.05
C LEU A 143 20.22 -1.44 10.02
N ASN A 144 21.51 -1.69 9.81
CA ASN A 144 22.24 -1.10 8.68
C ASN A 144 21.81 -1.75 7.35
N ASP A 145 22.16 -1.16 6.21
CA ASP A 145 21.70 -1.63 4.90
C ASP A 145 22.09 -3.07 4.56
N ASN A 146 23.28 -3.52 4.98
CA ASN A 146 23.70 -4.91 4.78
C ASN A 146 22.83 -5.86 5.60
N ASP A 147 22.56 -5.52 6.85
CA ASP A 147 21.73 -6.34 7.74
C ASP A 147 20.30 -6.44 7.23
N VAL A 148 19.73 -5.34 6.70
CA VAL A 148 18.40 -5.34 6.06
C VAL A 148 18.37 -6.28 4.85
N ILE A 149 19.37 -6.19 3.96
CA ILE A 149 19.47 -7.04 2.77
C ILE A 149 19.59 -8.52 3.16
N ASN A 150 20.47 -8.82 4.11
CA ASN A 150 20.69 -10.18 4.59
C ASN A 150 19.42 -10.71 5.24
N PHE A 151 18.76 -9.91 6.08
CA PHE A 151 17.53 -10.30 6.76
C PHE A 151 16.41 -10.60 5.77
N PHE A 152 16.17 -9.73 4.77
CA PHE A 152 15.16 -10.01 3.74
C PHE A 152 15.50 -11.26 2.92
N SER A 153 16.78 -11.46 2.59
CA SER A 153 17.22 -12.67 1.87
C SER A 153 16.94 -13.93 2.69
N SER A 154 17.23 -13.90 4.00
CA SER A 154 16.96 -15.00 4.90
C SER A 154 15.47 -15.24 5.13
N CYS A 155 14.66 -14.19 5.23
CA CYS A 155 13.20 -14.34 5.28
C CYS A 155 12.68 -15.17 4.11
N LEU A 156 13.21 -14.96 2.90
CA LEU A 156 12.79 -15.72 1.73
C LEU A 156 13.14 -17.21 1.83
N THR A 157 14.19 -17.56 2.60
CA THR A 157 14.57 -18.96 2.90
C THR A 157 13.72 -19.58 4.00
N TRP A 158 13.42 -18.82 5.07
CA TRP A 158 12.68 -19.32 6.22
C TRP A 158 11.17 -19.41 5.96
N ILE A 159 10.64 -18.57 5.08
CA ILE A 159 9.21 -18.56 4.73
C ILE A 159 8.88 -19.77 3.83
N LYS A 160 7.79 -20.49 4.14
CA LYS A 160 7.21 -21.55 3.30
C LYS A 160 6.71 -21.00 1.97
N GLU A 161 6.56 -21.87 0.96
CA GLU A 161 5.83 -21.50 -0.26
C GLU A 161 4.46 -20.91 0.10
N ASP A 162 4.08 -19.83 -0.59
CA ASP A 162 2.89 -19.01 -0.34
C ASP A 162 2.82 -18.30 1.03
N GLY A 163 3.86 -18.37 1.85
CA GLY A 163 3.96 -17.63 3.10
C GLY A 163 4.26 -16.14 2.89
N PHE A 164 4.17 -15.37 3.98
CA PHE A 164 4.20 -13.91 3.94
C PHE A 164 5.29 -13.30 4.81
N LEU A 165 5.91 -12.24 4.31
CA LEU A 165 6.64 -11.25 5.07
C LEU A 165 5.74 -10.03 5.25
N ILE A 166 5.51 -9.61 6.48
CA ILE A 166 4.74 -8.43 6.83
C ILE A 166 5.62 -7.49 7.62
N ILE A 167 5.73 -6.25 7.16
CA ILE A 167 6.57 -5.23 7.78
C ILE A 167 5.74 -3.98 8.05
N ASN A 168 5.95 -3.37 9.21
CA ASN A 168 5.43 -2.05 9.53
C ASN A 168 6.61 -1.14 9.85
N GLU A 169 6.83 -0.10 9.06
CA GLU A 169 8.04 0.72 9.19
C GLU A 169 7.72 2.21 9.00
N PRO A 170 8.21 3.09 9.88
CA PRO A 170 8.23 4.51 9.62
C PRO A 170 9.27 4.81 8.55
N CYS A 171 8.82 5.36 7.43
CA CYS A 171 9.70 5.87 6.39
C CYS A 171 9.98 7.34 6.62
N ILE A 172 11.25 7.72 6.57
CA ILE A 172 11.68 9.11 6.72
C ILE A 172 12.35 9.52 5.42
N PRO A 173 12.00 10.69 4.84
CA PRO A 173 12.68 11.15 3.64
C PRO A 173 14.15 11.38 3.96
N LEU A 174 15.04 10.92 3.09
CA LEU A 174 16.47 11.20 3.15
C LEU A 174 16.79 12.69 2.97
N ILE A 175 15.82 13.48 2.53
CA ILE A 175 15.99 14.88 2.11
C ILE A 175 15.04 15.77 2.90
N SER A 176 15.48 16.22 4.07
CA SER A 176 15.23 17.59 4.50
C SER A 176 16.13 17.90 5.69
N GLU A 177 16.71 19.08 5.64
CA GLU A 177 17.31 19.85 6.72
C GLU A 177 16.43 19.84 7.98
N ILE A 178 16.42 18.75 8.75
CA ILE A 178 15.98 18.77 10.13
C ILE A 178 17.11 19.47 10.89
N THR A 179 17.16 20.80 10.78
CA THR A 179 18.07 21.71 11.49
C THR A 179 17.66 21.93 12.95
N SER A 180 16.78 21.11 13.49
CA SER A 180 16.32 21.27 14.87
C SER A 180 16.84 20.13 15.75
N VAL A 181 17.04 20.49 17.01
CA VAL A 181 17.45 19.71 18.19
C VAL A 181 16.62 18.43 18.42
N GLU A 182 15.69 18.09 17.52
CA GLU A 182 14.74 16.97 17.55
C GLU A 182 15.36 15.59 17.24
N ASN A 183 16.55 15.52 16.61
CA ASN A 183 17.25 14.25 16.37
C ASN A 183 17.76 13.56 17.65
N TYR A 184 17.80 14.25 18.78
CA TYR A 184 18.29 13.66 20.04
C TYR A 184 17.28 12.75 20.75
N LEU A 185 16.02 12.68 20.29
CA LEU A 185 14.94 11.96 20.98
C LEU A 185 14.41 10.75 20.22
N LEU A 186 14.80 10.53 18.96
CA LEU A 186 14.39 9.37 18.17
C LEU A 186 15.58 8.41 18.07
N PRO A 187 15.53 7.20 18.66
CA PRO A 187 16.62 6.23 18.59
C PRO A 187 16.72 5.54 17.21
N GLN A 188 16.01 6.03 16.19
CA GLN A 188 16.09 5.51 14.83
C GLN A 188 17.49 5.78 14.27
N LYS A 189 18.21 4.71 13.94
CA LYS A 189 19.62 4.78 13.54
C LYS A 189 19.78 4.85 12.02
N TYR A 190 18.84 4.26 11.28
CA TYR A 190 18.90 4.16 9.81
C TYR A 190 17.55 4.56 9.19
N SER A 191 17.54 5.72 8.54
CA SER A 191 16.39 6.26 7.83
C SER A 191 16.29 5.68 6.41
N ARG A 192 15.09 5.29 5.99
CA ARG A 192 14.80 4.78 4.64
C ARG A 192 13.47 5.30 4.13
N SER A 193 13.38 5.48 2.81
CA SER A 193 12.15 5.83 2.10
C SER A 193 11.31 4.59 1.76
N ALA A 194 10.04 4.78 1.38
CA ALA A 194 9.21 3.68 0.88
C ALA A 194 9.83 3.04 -0.36
N LEU A 195 10.39 3.87 -1.23
CA LEU A 195 11.10 3.43 -2.43
C LEU A 195 12.21 2.42 -2.11
N ASN A 196 12.98 2.66 -1.04
CA ASN A 196 14.09 1.77 -0.67
C ASN A 196 13.58 0.38 -0.27
N TYR A 197 12.51 0.31 0.53
CA TYR A 197 11.91 -0.97 0.91
C TYR A 197 11.31 -1.69 -0.30
N ILE A 198 10.52 -0.99 -1.12
CA ILE A 198 9.88 -1.57 -2.30
C ILE A 198 10.93 -2.14 -3.25
N ASN A 199 11.92 -1.33 -3.65
CA ASN A 199 12.92 -1.73 -4.63
C ASN A 199 13.77 -2.91 -4.15
N THR A 200 14.14 -2.93 -2.87
CA THR A 200 14.96 -4.01 -2.31
C THR A 200 14.17 -5.32 -2.22
N ILE A 201 12.95 -5.28 -1.69
CA ILE A 201 12.09 -6.47 -1.58
C ILE A 201 11.79 -7.05 -2.97
N GLU A 202 11.48 -6.20 -3.95
CA GLU A 202 11.21 -6.65 -5.33
C GLU A 202 12.45 -7.15 -6.08
N SER A 203 13.66 -6.81 -5.62
CA SER A 203 14.92 -7.22 -6.26
C SER A 203 15.51 -8.52 -5.71
N ILE A 204 15.18 -8.90 -4.47
CA ILE A 204 15.75 -10.10 -3.81
C ILE A 204 15.30 -11.39 -4.50
N ARG A 205 16.26 -12.29 -4.75
CA ARG A 205 16.04 -13.59 -5.40
C ARG A 205 16.89 -14.67 -4.74
N ILE A 206 16.28 -15.76 -4.28
CA ILE A 206 17.05 -16.94 -3.83
C ILE A 206 16.85 -18.09 -4.81
N ILE A 207 17.87 -18.92 -4.97
CA ILE A 207 17.79 -20.20 -5.66
C ILE A 207 17.86 -21.27 -4.58
N ASP A 208 16.86 -22.13 -4.49
CA ASP A 208 16.87 -23.23 -3.53
C ASP A 208 17.75 -24.40 -4.00
N LYS A 209 17.90 -25.41 -3.14
CA LYS A 209 18.67 -26.63 -3.44
C LYS A 209 18.14 -27.44 -4.63
N PHE A 210 16.91 -27.19 -5.07
CA PHE A 210 16.28 -27.84 -6.21
C PHE A 210 16.37 -27.00 -7.49
N GLY A 211 17.00 -25.83 -7.43
CA GLY A 211 17.11 -24.90 -8.55
C GLY A 211 15.86 -24.05 -8.77
N ASN A 212 14.85 -24.10 -7.89
CA ASN A 212 13.72 -23.18 -8.00
C ASN A 212 14.16 -21.78 -7.58
N VAL A 213 13.66 -20.79 -8.31
CA VAL A 213 13.94 -19.39 -8.01
C VAL A 213 12.75 -18.76 -7.34
N TRP A 214 13.01 -18.15 -6.19
CA TRP A 214 12.01 -17.53 -5.35
C TRP A 214 12.23 -16.02 -5.33
N LYS A 215 11.12 -15.30 -5.17
CA LYS A 215 11.10 -13.85 -4.94
C LYS A 215 9.99 -13.47 -3.97
N PHE A 216 10.03 -12.23 -3.52
CA PHE A 216 8.87 -11.58 -2.96
C PHE A 216 7.99 -10.97 -4.07
N TYR A 217 6.68 -11.11 -3.88
CA TYR A 217 5.65 -10.37 -4.59
C TYR A 217 4.96 -9.46 -3.58
N ILE A 218 5.03 -8.14 -3.76
CA ILE A 218 4.33 -7.20 -2.89
C ILE A 218 2.84 -7.25 -3.23
N ASP A 219 2.07 -7.86 -2.34
CA ASP A 219 0.63 -8.03 -2.49
C ASP A 219 -0.08 -6.72 -2.15
N VAL A 220 0.28 -6.13 -1.01
CA VAL A 220 -0.24 -4.82 -0.59
C VAL A 220 0.85 -4.02 0.11
N LEU A 221 0.91 -2.73 -0.21
CA LEU A 221 1.67 -1.76 0.55
C LEU A 221 0.85 -0.47 0.66
N THR A 222 0.61 0.02 1.88
CA THR A 222 -0.17 1.24 2.14
C THR A 222 0.34 1.93 3.41
N SER A 223 -0.23 3.08 3.73
CA SER A 223 0.03 3.80 4.98
C SER A 223 -0.89 3.30 6.10
N ASN A 224 -0.38 3.27 7.33
CA ASN A 224 -1.18 2.97 8.51
C ASN A 224 -2.23 4.08 8.76
N GLN A 225 -3.51 3.71 8.76
CA GLN A 225 -4.61 4.68 8.82
C GLN A 225 -4.69 5.42 10.15
N THR A 226 -4.28 4.78 11.24
CA THR A 226 -4.20 5.42 12.55
C THR A 226 -3.22 6.60 12.52
N TYR A 227 -2.02 6.42 11.96
CA TYR A 227 -1.06 7.52 11.82
C TYR A 227 -1.56 8.64 10.90
N ILE A 228 -2.28 8.31 9.82
CA ILE A 228 -2.93 9.33 8.98
C ILE A 228 -3.96 10.13 9.77
N ASN A 229 -4.82 9.45 10.52
CA ASN A 229 -5.96 10.07 11.19
C ASN A 229 -5.54 10.93 12.40
N TYR A 230 -4.51 10.49 13.13
CA TYR A 230 -4.08 11.14 14.38
C TYR A 230 -2.86 12.03 14.19
N GLU A 231 -1.90 11.64 13.35
CA GLU A 231 -0.63 12.36 13.17
C GLU A 231 -0.52 13.07 11.83
N LYS A 232 -1.43 12.80 10.88
CA LYS A 232 -1.33 13.25 9.49
C LYS A 232 -0.01 12.79 8.86
N GLU A 233 0.36 11.54 9.15
CA GLU A 233 1.59 10.90 8.69
C GLU A 233 1.29 9.72 7.75
N TRP A 234 1.65 9.87 6.48
CA TRP A 234 1.47 8.86 5.42
C TRP A 234 2.69 7.95 5.24
N ARG A 235 3.82 8.28 5.84
CA ARG A 235 5.05 7.49 5.68
C ARG A 235 5.18 6.37 6.70
N TYR A 236 4.22 6.19 7.59
CA TYR A 236 4.16 4.96 8.38
C TYR A 236 3.58 3.84 7.53
N LEU A 237 4.44 3.01 6.95
CA LEU A 237 4.04 2.01 5.97
C LEU A 237 3.66 0.70 6.63
N MET A 238 2.73 0.01 5.98
CA MET A 238 2.39 -1.39 6.20
C MET A 238 2.53 -2.11 4.86
N LEU A 239 3.35 -3.15 4.81
CA LEU A 239 3.67 -3.90 3.59
C LEU A 239 3.52 -5.39 3.86
N ARG A 240 2.77 -6.09 2.99
CA ARG A 240 2.71 -7.55 2.94
C ARG A 240 3.29 -8.04 1.62
N ALA A 241 4.31 -8.88 1.70
CA ALA A 241 4.96 -9.51 0.58
C ALA A 241 4.82 -11.03 0.67
N LYS A 242 4.42 -11.67 -0.43
CA LYS A 242 4.25 -13.11 -0.54
C LYS A 242 5.48 -13.74 -1.17
N LYS A 243 5.98 -14.84 -0.60
CA LYS A 243 6.99 -15.69 -1.27
C LYS A 243 6.34 -16.40 -2.45
N CYS A 244 6.89 -16.23 -3.64
CA CYS A 244 6.39 -16.87 -4.86
C CYS A 244 7.53 -17.35 -5.76
N ARG A 245 7.23 -18.38 -6.57
CA ARG A 245 8.14 -18.85 -7.61
C ARG A 245 8.27 -17.82 -8.73
N THR A 246 9.44 -17.76 -9.36
CA THR A 246 9.70 -16.90 -10.51
C THR A 246 10.68 -17.57 -11.46
N ASN A 247 10.74 -17.07 -12.70
CA ASN A 247 11.73 -17.51 -13.68
C ASN A 247 12.96 -16.60 -13.67
N LEU A 248 14.12 -17.15 -14.04
CA LEU A 248 15.41 -16.43 -14.14
C LEU A 248 15.48 -15.44 -15.29
N ASN A 249 14.58 -15.53 -16.27
CA ASN A 249 14.65 -14.78 -17.54
C ASN A 249 14.69 -13.25 -17.38
N ASN A 250 14.39 -12.72 -16.20
CA ASN A 250 14.34 -11.29 -15.93
C ASN A 250 15.57 -10.74 -15.20
N ILE A 251 16.53 -11.59 -14.80
CA ILE A 251 17.68 -11.18 -13.97
C ILE A 251 18.94 -11.92 -14.43
N GLU A 252 20.01 -11.16 -14.69
CA GLU A 252 21.34 -11.75 -14.88
C GLU A 252 21.75 -12.52 -13.62
N VAL A 253 22.15 -13.79 -13.77
CA VAL A 253 22.52 -14.67 -12.65
C VAL A 253 23.60 -14.04 -11.75
N SER A 254 24.51 -13.26 -12.33
CA SER A 254 25.57 -12.52 -11.61
C SER A 254 25.04 -11.45 -10.64
N LYS A 255 23.80 -10.98 -10.82
CA LYS A 255 23.15 -9.95 -9.99
C LYS A 255 22.28 -10.55 -8.88
N ILE A 256 22.00 -11.86 -8.93
CA ILE A 256 21.17 -12.55 -7.94
C ILE A 256 21.79 -12.40 -6.55
N ASN A 257 21.10 -11.66 -5.70
CA ASN A 257 21.51 -11.33 -4.33
C ASN A 257 22.95 -10.83 -4.20
N SER A 258 23.53 -10.23 -5.24
CA SER A 258 24.81 -9.54 -5.06
C SER A 258 24.54 -8.36 -4.13
N VAL A 259 25.19 -8.36 -2.96
CA VAL A 259 24.99 -7.34 -1.93
C VAL A 259 25.21 -5.95 -2.53
N LYS A 260 26.19 -5.79 -3.41
CA LYS A 260 26.42 -4.55 -4.16
C LYS A 260 25.19 -4.09 -4.95
N HIS A 261 24.56 -4.96 -5.74
CA HIS A 261 23.36 -4.60 -6.51
C HIS A 261 22.18 -4.24 -5.61
N LEU A 262 21.97 -4.97 -4.52
CA LEU A 262 20.90 -4.68 -3.57
C LEU A 262 21.17 -3.40 -2.77
N LEU A 263 22.43 -3.12 -2.44
CA LEU A 263 22.85 -1.85 -1.85
C LEU A 263 22.57 -0.69 -2.79
N GLU A 264 22.83 -0.83 -4.09
CA GLU A 264 22.46 0.19 -5.08
C GLU A 264 20.95 0.48 -5.05
N LYS A 265 20.10 -0.53 -4.83
CA LYS A 265 18.64 -0.35 -4.68
C LYS A 265 18.23 0.35 -3.38
N LEU A 266 18.98 0.14 -2.30
CA LEU A 266 18.77 0.84 -1.02
C LEU A 266 19.33 2.27 -1.01
N THR A 267 20.39 2.55 -1.75
CA THR A 267 21.15 3.80 -1.62
C THR A 267 20.96 4.77 -2.77
N ILE A 268 20.75 4.28 -3.99
CA ILE A 268 20.68 5.12 -5.19
C ILE A 268 19.21 5.42 -5.49
N HIS A 269 18.78 6.62 -5.11
CA HIS A 269 17.52 7.19 -5.56
C HIS A 269 17.77 8.01 -6.83
N VAL A 270 17.28 7.54 -7.98
CA VAL A 270 17.23 8.36 -9.19
C VAL A 270 15.87 9.06 -9.19
N PRO A 271 15.79 10.36 -8.81
CA PRO A 271 14.50 11.04 -8.79
C PRO A 271 13.90 11.08 -10.19
N LEU A 272 12.58 10.93 -10.27
CA LEU A 272 11.89 11.21 -11.52
C LEU A 272 12.19 12.65 -11.96
N PRO A 273 12.31 12.90 -13.28
CA PRO A 273 12.47 14.25 -13.79
C PRO A 273 11.38 15.19 -13.25
N ASN A 274 11.72 16.44 -12.93
CA ASN A 274 10.79 17.41 -12.32
C ASN A 274 9.44 17.55 -13.07
N TYR A 275 9.43 17.43 -14.39
CA TYR A 275 8.19 17.48 -15.17
C TYR A 275 7.22 16.34 -14.83
N CYS A 276 7.71 15.17 -14.40
CA CYS A 276 6.87 14.06 -13.95
C CYS A 276 6.10 14.45 -12.69
N TYR A 277 6.77 15.10 -11.73
CA TYR A 277 6.15 15.56 -10.49
C TYR A 277 5.20 16.73 -10.69
N GLN A 278 5.54 17.68 -11.57
CA GLN A 278 4.62 18.76 -11.92
C GLN A 278 3.36 18.20 -12.58
N TYR A 279 3.52 17.23 -13.47
CA TYR A 279 2.40 16.58 -14.14
C TYR A 279 1.56 15.72 -13.18
N ALA A 280 2.19 15.08 -12.20
CA ALA A 280 1.48 14.39 -11.12
C ALA A 280 0.60 15.32 -10.26
N CYS A 281 0.77 16.65 -10.35
CA CYS A 281 -0.11 17.65 -9.73
C CYS A 281 -1.24 18.16 -10.64
N LYS A 282 -1.15 17.94 -11.96
CA LYS A 282 -2.15 18.36 -12.96
C LYS A 282 -2.06 17.47 -14.20
N SER A 283 -3.03 16.56 -14.34
CA SER A 283 -3.18 15.71 -15.50
C SER A 283 -4.19 16.28 -16.50
N PHE A 284 -4.06 15.89 -17.78
CA PHE A 284 -5.07 16.21 -18.81
C PHE A 284 -6.43 15.56 -18.50
N ALA A 285 -6.44 14.51 -17.69
CA ALA A 285 -7.63 13.73 -17.41
C ALA A 285 -8.47 14.32 -16.26
N ASP A 286 -7.91 15.24 -15.48
CA ASP A 286 -8.49 15.69 -14.20
C ASP A 286 -9.91 16.28 -14.40
N ASN A 287 -10.06 17.24 -15.32
CA ASN A 287 -11.36 17.88 -15.59
C ASN A 287 -12.39 16.89 -16.17
N ILE A 288 -11.93 15.90 -16.92
CA ILE A 288 -12.81 14.88 -17.52
C ILE A 288 -13.41 14.03 -16.41
N PHE A 289 -12.58 13.52 -15.49
CA PHE A 289 -13.06 12.71 -14.36
C PHE A 289 -13.87 13.54 -13.38
N LEU A 290 -13.45 14.78 -13.08
CA LEU A 290 -14.20 15.69 -12.19
C LEU A 290 -15.64 15.92 -12.67
N ASN A 291 -15.83 16.19 -13.96
CA ASN A 291 -17.16 16.38 -14.53
C ASN A 291 -18.05 15.13 -14.36
N GLU A 292 -17.51 13.94 -14.58
CA GLU A 292 -18.29 12.70 -14.42
C GLU A 292 -18.56 12.35 -12.95
N ILE A 293 -17.64 12.63 -12.03
CA ILE A 293 -17.84 12.49 -10.58
C ILE A 293 -18.90 13.48 -10.09
N GLU A 294 -18.90 14.72 -10.59
CA GLU A 294 -19.91 15.71 -10.22
C GLU A 294 -21.30 15.29 -10.71
N ASN A 295 -21.41 14.86 -11.97
CA ASN A 295 -22.65 14.31 -12.52
C ASN A 295 -23.14 13.11 -11.70
N TYR A 296 -22.24 12.19 -11.35
CA TYR A 296 -22.55 11.06 -10.49
C TYR A 296 -23.09 11.51 -9.13
N ASN A 297 -22.38 12.40 -8.45
CA ASN A 297 -22.80 12.86 -7.13
C ASN A 297 -24.14 13.59 -7.18
N ASN A 298 -24.43 14.35 -8.23
CA ASN A 298 -25.71 15.03 -8.42
C ASN A 298 -26.88 14.04 -8.52
N ILE A 299 -26.69 12.89 -9.18
CA ILE A 299 -27.72 11.84 -9.29
C ILE A 299 -28.01 11.19 -7.93
N PHE A 300 -26.99 11.02 -7.09
CA PHE A 300 -27.09 10.27 -5.82
C PHE A 300 -27.09 11.15 -4.56
N LYS A 301 -27.33 12.46 -4.67
CA LYS A 301 -27.35 13.39 -3.51
C LYS A 301 -28.28 12.97 -2.39
N ASN A 302 -29.41 12.36 -2.72
CA ASN A 302 -30.49 12.08 -1.78
C ASN A 302 -30.44 10.68 -1.16
N GLN A 303 -29.45 9.86 -1.52
CA GLN A 303 -29.30 8.56 -0.88
C GLN A 303 -28.68 8.77 0.49
N LYS A 304 -29.47 8.47 1.54
CA LYS A 304 -28.95 8.39 2.90
C LYS A 304 -27.90 7.28 2.92
N ASN A 305 -26.65 7.67 3.14
CA ASN A 305 -25.62 6.71 3.47
C ASN A 305 -25.96 6.12 4.85
N SER A 306 -25.86 4.81 5.00
CA SER A 306 -25.78 4.22 6.33
C SER A 306 -24.54 4.79 7.02
N GLU A 307 -24.70 5.26 8.25
CA GLU A 307 -23.61 5.89 9.03
C GLU A 307 -22.40 4.96 9.23
N GLU A 308 -22.57 3.66 8.99
CA GLU A 308 -21.56 2.62 9.20
C GLU A 308 -20.62 2.39 8.01
N LEU A 309 -20.99 2.79 6.78
CA LEU A 309 -20.19 2.46 5.59
C LEU A 309 -19.19 3.56 5.24
N LYS A 310 -17.92 3.17 5.06
CA LYS A 310 -16.88 4.04 4.51
C LYS A 310 -16.84 3.91 3.00
N PHE A 311 -16.83 5.03 2.27
CA PHE A 311 -16.84 5.03 0.81
C PHE A 311 -15.51 5.47 0.23
N ALA A 312 -15.13 4.95 -0.93
CA ALA A 312 -13.92 5.35 -1.65
C ALA A 312 -14.18 5.70 -3.12
N TYR A 313 -13.53 6.77 -3.58
CA TYR A 313 -13.21 6.97 -4.99
C TYR A 313 -11.85 6.34 -5.25
N PHE A 314 -11.85 5.23 -5.98
CA PHE A 314 -10.65 4.46 -6.29
C PHE A 314 -10.08 4.88 -7.64
N ILE A 315 -8.80 5.24 -7.65
CA ILE A 315 -8.01 5.59 -8.83
C ILE A 315 -7.00 4.47 -9.04
N PHE A 316 -7.07 3.79 -10.18
CA PHE A 316 -6.08 2.80 -10.59
C PHE A 316 -5.13 3.38 -11.62
N GLN A 317 -3.83 3.49 -11.28
CA GLN A 317 -2.79 3.91 -12.22
C GLN A 317 -2.22 2.67 -12.92
N ASN A 318 -2.59 2.43 -14.18
CA ASN A 318 -2.23 1.20 -14.89
C ASN A 318 -0.70 1.06 -15.06
N PRO A 319 -0.05 0.01 -14.51
CA PRO A 319 1.42 -0.21 -14.59
C PRO A 319 1.95 -0.34 -16.01
N LYS A 320 1.10 -0.73 -16.98
CA LYS A 320 1.49 -0.96 -18.37
C LYS A 320 1.26 0.27 -19.26
N THR A 321 0.82 1.38 -18.68
CA THR A 321 0.65 2.65 -19.41
C THR A 321 1.85 3.55 -19.23
N VAL A 322 2.05 4.44 -20.19
CA VAL A 322 3.05 5.51 -20.10
C VAL A 322 2.77 6.40 -18.90
N TRP A 323 3.83 6.85 -18.23
CA TRP A 323 3.73 7.58 -16.96
C TRP A 323 2.91 8.87 -17.02
N TYR A 324 2.59 9.44 -18.18
CA TYR A 324 1.74 10.63 -18.29
C TYR A 324 0.24 10.29 -18.51
N ASN A 325 -0.13 9.03 -18.68
CA ASN A 325 -1.53 8.60 -18.75
C ASN A 325 -2.04 8.31 -17.33
N ARG A 326 -2.12 9.35 -16.50
CA ARG A 326 -2.44 9.23 -15.08
C ARG A 326 -3.58 10.15 -14.66
N ILE A 327 -4.22 9.84 -13.55
CA ILE A 327 -5.22 10.72 -12.91
C ILE A 327 -4.53 11.40 -11.72
N CYS A 328 -4.69 12.72 -11.52
CA CYS A 328 -4.14 13.37 -10.34
C CYS A 328 -5.09 13.19 -9.13
N PRO A 329 -4.72 12.39 -8.12
CA PRO A 329 -5.59 12.16 -6.97
C PRO A 329 -5.82 13.43 -6.15
N PHE A 330 -4.88 14.38 -6.16
CA PHE A 330 -4.95 15.65 -5.42
C PHE A 330 -5.94 16.66 -6.01
N ARG A 331 -6.42 16.44 -7.24
CA ARG A 331 -7.40 17.29 -7.91
C ARG A 331 -8.84 16.82 -7.72
N ILE A 332 -9.02 15.55 -7.34
CA ILE A 332 -10.34 14.99 -7.07
C ILE A 332 -10.86 15.55 -5.74
N SER A 333 -12.10 16.02 -5.74
CA SER A 333 -12.78 16.47 -4.53
C SER A 333 -13.73 15.40 -4.01
N ALA A 334 -13.44 14.87 -2.83
CA ALA A 334 -14.33 13.92 -2.15
C ALA A 334 -15.31 14.64 -1.22
N LYS A 335 -16.59 14.59 -1.60
CA LYS A 335 -17.72 15.07 -0.79
C LYS A 335 -18.06 14.03 0.30
N ASN A 336 -18.60 14.50 1.43
CA ASN A 336 -19.08 13.67 2.55
C ASN A 336 -17.97 12.75 3.11
N ASP A 337 -18.32 11.59 3.67
CA ASP A 337 -17.39 10.61 4.25
C ASP A 337 -16.71 9.70 3.21
N THR A 338 -16.52 10.21 1.99
CA THR A 338 -15.80 9.50 0.92
C THR A 338 -14.31 9.82 0.99
N VAL A 339 -13.46 8.81 0.86
CA VAL A 339 -12.00 8.95 0.70
C VAL A 339 -11.60 8.88 -0.78
N ILE A 340 -10.41 9.37 -1.10
CA ILE A 340 -9.75 9.22 -2.39
C ILE A 340 -8.67 8.18 -2.19
N TRP A 341 -8.80 7.03 -2.82
CA TRP A 341 -7.83 5.94 -2.74
C TRP A 341 -7.11 5.80 -4.08
N CYS A 342 -5.80 6.02 -4.12
CA CYS A 342 -5.02 5.91 -5.35
C CYS A 342 -4.07 4.72 -5.29
N SER A 343 -4.15 3.83 -6.28
CA SER A 343 -3.18 2.77 -6.49
C SER A 343 -2.08 3.23 -7.43
N GLU A 344 -0.88 3.27 -6.89
CA GLU A 344 0.34 3.61 -7.61
C GLU A 344 1.07 2.35 -8.07
N SER A 345 1.44 2.32 -9.34
CA SER A 345 2.13 1.18 -9.95
C SER A 345 3.64 1.31 -10.03
N SER A 346 4.16 2.51 -9.83
CA SER A 346 5.59 2.78 -9.77
C SER A 346 5.94 3.21 -8.35
N SER A 347 7.02 2.64 -7.85
CA SER A 347 7.52 2.91 -6.50
C SER A 347 7.91 4.39 -6.35
N ASP A 348 8.45 5.02 -7.40
CA ASP A 348 8.75 6.45 -7.43
C ASP A 348 7.48 7.33 -7.29
N PHE A 349 6.41 7.00 -8.04
CA PHE A 349 5.15 7.72 -7.94
C PHE A 349 4.43 7.46 -6.61
N TYR A 350 4.60 6.27 -6.02
CA TYR A 350 4.10 5.97 -4.69
C TYR A 350 4.80 6.84 -3.63
N GLU A 351 6.13 6.85 -3.61
CA GLU A 351 6.94 7.69 -2.71
C GLU A 351 6.57 9.17 -2.87
N TYR A 352 6.46 9.65 -4.10
CA TYR A 352 6.00 11.00 -4.38
C TYR A 352 4.62 11.27 -3.79
N SER A 353 3.67 10.36 -3.99
CA SER A 353 2.28 10.54 -3.57
C SER A 353 2.13 10.61 -2.06
N ILE A 354 2.82 9.75 -1.30
CA ILE A 354 2.78 9.80 0.17
C ILE A 354 3.48 11.06 0.71
N ASN A 355 4.58 11.50 0.09
CA ASN A 355 5.25 12.74 0.46
C ASN A 355 4.37 13.97 0.19
N LYS A 356 3.68 13.97 -0.95
CA LYS A 356 2.74 15.03 -1.31
C LYS A 356 1.50 15.01 -0.40
N ALA A 357 1.03 13.84 0.02
CA ALA A 357 -0.06 13.69 0.98
C ALA A 357 0.31 14.30 2.35
N ASN A 358 1.53 14.02 2.84
CA ASN A 358 2.05 14.64 4.06
C ASN A 358 2.15 16.15 3.99
N TYR A 359 2.47 16.70 2.82
CA TYR A 359 2.44 18.15 2.60
C TYR A 359 1.01 18.72 2.68
N PHE A 360 0.05 18.09 2.01
CA PHE A 360 -1.35 18.57 1.98
C PHE A 360 -2.13 18.28 3.28
N LYS A 361 -1.73 17.26 4.04
CA LYS A 361 -2.37 16.84 5.30
C LYS A 361 -3.86 16.54 5.18
N ASN A 362 -4.31 16.08 4.01
CA ASN A 362 -5.70 15.72 3.76
C ASN A 362 -5.93 14.24 4.09
N LYS A 363 -6.47 13.97 5.30
CA LYS A 363 -6.73 12.60 5.81
C LYS A 363 -7.65 11.74 4.93
N LYS A 364 -8.36 12.34 3.96
CA LYS A 364 -9.19 11.59 3.01
C LYS A 364 -8.37 10.99 1.87
N MET A 365 -7.08 11.28 1.76
CA MET A 365 -6.23 10.71 0.71
C MET A 365 -5.57 9.46 1.23
N LEU A 366 -5.73 8.35 0.51
CA LEU A 366 -5.12 7.06 0.82
C LEU A 366 -4.38 6.57 -0.42
N PHE A 367 -3.27 5.90 -0.21
CA PHE A 367 -2.43 5.40 -1.29
C PHE A 367 -2.08 3.95 -1.06
N THR A 368 -2.07 3.17 -2.12
CA THR A 368 -1.51 1.82 -2.11
C THR A 368 -0.50 1.70 -3.24
N TYR A 369 0.54 0.91 -3.05
CA TYR A 369 1.42 0.48 -4.12
C TYR A 369 0.99 -0.90 -4.60
N ASN A 370 0.83 -1.04 -5.92
CA ASN A 370 0.64 -2.32 -6.58
C ASN A 370 1.05 -2.20 -8.04
N ASN A 371 2.03 -2.99 -8.47
CA ASN A 371 2.54 -2.99 -9.85
C ASN A 371 1.93 -4.10 -10.72
N SER A 372 0.83 -4.70 -10.29
CA SER A 372 0.28 -5.95 -10.82
C SER A 372 -1.15 -5.77 -11.31
N HIS A 373 -2.03 -6.76 -11.07
CA HIS A 373 -3.37 -6.78 -11.63
C HIS A 373 -4.29 -5.80 -10.87
N PRO A 374 -5.29 -5.18 -11.53
CA PRO A 374 -6.25 -4.30 -10.85
C PRO A 374 -6.91 -4.92 -9.61
N ILE A 375 -7.13 -6.23 -9.60
CA ILE A 375 -7.68 -6.96 -8.43
C ILE A 375 -6.79 -6.79 -7.20
N ASP A 376 -5.48 -6.95 -7.38
CA ASP A 376 -4.52 -6.92 -6.29
C ASP A 376 -4.49 -5.53 -5.65
N ALA A 377 -4.58 -4.47 -6.47
CA ALA A 377 -4.69 -3.10 -6.01
C ALA A 377 -5.95 -2.83 -5.14
N LEU A 378 -6.99 -3.65 -5.28
CA LEU A 378 -8.23 -3.54 -4.54
C LEU A 378 -8.23 -4.34 -3.22
N ASN A 379 -7.19 -5.15 -2.95
CA ASN A 379 -7.06 -5.87 -1.68
C ASN A 379 -6.99 -4.92 -0.48
N ALA A 380 -6.25 -3.80 -0.60
CA ALA A 380 -6.06 -2.83 0.46
C ALA A 380 -7.38 -2.14 0.93
N PRO A 381 -8.21 -1.55 0.04
CA PRO A 381 -9.49 -0.98 0.47
C PRO A 381 -10.46 -2.04 1.02
N SER A 382 -10.41 -3.28 0.50
CA SER A 382 -11.26 -4.38 0.99
C SER A 382 -10.95 -4.77 2.41
N GLN A 383 -9.66 -4.90 2.73
CA GLN A 383 -9.18 -5.26 4.08
C GLN A 383 -9.51 -4.18 5.12
N THR A 384 -9.90 -2.97 4.67
CA THR A 384 -10.20 -1.83 5.54
C THR A 384 -11.68 -1.42 5.48
N ASN A 385 -12.56 -2.31 5.00
CA ASN A 385 -14.02 -2.15 4.92
C ASN A 385 -14.46 -0.90 4.14
N PHE A 386 -13.73 -0.53 3.09
CA PHE A 386 -14.18 0.51 2.17
C PHE A 386 -15.05 -0.07 1.05
N VAL A 387 -16.18 0.57 0.83
CA VAL A 387 -17.07 0.30 -0.30
C VAL A 387 -16.69 1.24 -1.44
N LEU A 388 -16.43 0.70 -2.62
CA LEU A 388 -16.00 1.51 -3.76
C LEU A 388 -17.20 2.20 -4.38
N LYS A 389 -17.22 3.54 -4.33
CA LYS A 389 -18.28 4.35 -4.91
C LYS A 389 -18.02 4.68 -6.38
N VAL A 390 -16.77 5.00 -6.71
CA VAL A 390 -16.34 5.25 -8.08
C VAL A 390 -14.99 4.57 -8.32
N PHE A 391 -14.86 3.81 -9.40
CA PHE A 391 -13.58 3.31 -9.90
C PHE A 391 -13.17 4.10 -11.14
N MET A 392 -11.92 4.54 -11.20
CA MET A 392 -11.38 5.33 -12.29
C MET A 392 -10.06 4.75 -12.79
N SER A 393 -9.89 4.69 -14.10
CA SER A 393 -8.61 4.33 -14.72
C SER A 393 -8.47 4.93 -16.11
N ILE A 394 -7.22 5.10 -16.54
CA ILE A 394 -6.86 5.42 -17.92
C ILE A 394 -6.29 4.16 -18.57
N ASP A 395 -6.72 3.87 -19.80
CA ASP A 395 -6.18 2.82 -20.67
C ASP A 395 -6.11 1.42 -20.01
N ILE A 396 -7.04 1.08 -19.12
CA ILE A 396 -7.03 -0.23 -18.44
C ILE A 396 -7.30 -1.36 -19.43
N LEU A 397 -8.15 -1.11 -20.44
CA LEU A 397 -8.59 -2.11 -21.40
C LEU A 397 -7.51 -2.49 -22.43
N ASN A 398 -6.40 -1.74 -22.50
CA ASN A 398 -5.23 -2.14 -23.29
C ASN A 398 -4.59 -3.42 -22.76
N ASN A 399 -4.68 -3.65 -21.45
CA ASN A 399 -3.82 -4.59 -20.75
C ASN A 399 -4.57 -5.59 -19.90
N TYR A 400 -5.82 -5.29 -19.56
CA TYR A 400 -6.65 -6.08 -18.67
C TYR A 400 -8.04 -6.27 -19.26
N THR A 401 -8.67 -7.38 -18.89
CA THR A 401 -10.11 -7.54 -18.97
C THR A 401 -10.71 -7.03 -17.66
N LEU A 402 -12.00 -6.67 -17.67
CA LEU A 402 -12.70 -6.28 -16.44
C LEU A 402 -13.12 -7.50 -15.61
N GLY A 403 -12.39 -8.62 -15.69
CA GLY A 403 -12.72 -9.91 -15.07
C GLY A 403 -12.74 -9.93 -13.53
N PHE A 404 -12.72 -8.77 -12.88
CA PHE A 404 -12.85 -8.58 -11.44
C PHE A 404 -14.32 -8.44 -10.98
N ASN A 405 -15.26 -9.04 -11.72
CA ASN A 405 -16.69 -9.12 -11.40
C ASN A 405 -16.97 -9.58 -9.97
N HIS A 406 -16.27 -10.62 -9.51
CA HIS A 406 -16.49 -11.15 -8.17
C HIS A 406 -16.15 -10.11 -7.09
N PHE A 407 -15.09 -9.34 -7.33
CA PHE A 407 -14.70 -8.26 -6.45
C PHE A 407 -15.76 -7.16 -6.44
N ILE A 408 -16.29 -6.82 -7.61
CA ILE A 408 -17.34 -5.83 -7.74
C ILE A 408 -18.59 -6.26 -6.98
N ASN A 409 -19.06 -7.48 -7.19
CA ASN A 409 -20.28 -7.98 -6.57
C ASN A 409 -20.17 -8.12 -5.04
N THR A 410 -18.95 -8.28 -4.50
CA THR A 410 -18.74 -8.45 -3.06
C THR A 410 -18.47 -7.13 -2.33
N HIS A 411 -17.95 -6.10 -3.02
CA HIS A 411 -17.48 -4.85 -2.38
C HIS A 411 -18.08 -3.56 -2.97
N TYR A 412 -19.03 -3.65 -3.91
CA TYR A 412 -19.69 -2.48 -4.50
C TYR A 412 -21.07 -2.27 -3.89
N PHE A 413 -21.39 -1.00 -3.70
CA PHE A 413 -22.74 -0.56 -3.36
C PHE A 413 -23.60 -0.62 -4.63
N HIS A 414 -24.92 -0.78 -4.51
CA HIS A 414 -25.86 -0.78 -5.64
C HIS A 414 -25.86 0.51 -6.49
N THR A 415 -25.07 1.51 -6.10
CA THR A 415 -24.90 2.76 -6.86
C THR A 415 -23.46 3.07 -7.20
N SER A 416 -22.54 2.12 -7.10
CA SER A 416 -21.18 2.29 -7.55
C SER A 416 -21.08 2.51 -9.05
N ARG A 417 -20.05 3.25 -9.50
CA ARG A 417 -19.80 3.59 -10.91
C ARG A 417 -18.37 3.27 -11.32
N ILE A 418 -18.18 2.78 -12.54
CA ILE A 418 -16.85 2.61 -13.16
C ILE A 418 -16.72 3.62 -14.31
N ILE A 419 -15.63 4.38 -14.31
CA ILE A 419 -15.32 5.41 -15.31
C ILE A 419 -13.95 5.09 -15.92
N LEU A 420 -13.91 4.76 -17.20
CA LEU A 420 -12.68 4.43 -17.92
C LEU A 420 -12.42 5.47 -19.00
N LEU A 421 -11.22 6.04 -19.01
CA LEU A 421 -10.76 6.91 -20.09
C LEU A 421 -9.82 6.12 -21.00
N GLU A 422 -10.27 5.80 -22.20
CA GLU A 422 -9.60 4.87 -23.12
C GLU A 422 -9.17 5.58 -24.39
N SER A 423 -7.89 5.45 -24.72
CA SER A 423 -7.33 5.88 -26.01
C SER A 423 -7.51 4.81 -27.08
N TYR A 424 -7.47 5.19 -28.37
CA TYR A 424 -7.43 4.26 -29.49
C TYR A 424 -6.90 4.95 -30.75
N LYS A 425 -6.26 4.18 -31.62
CA LYS A 425 -5.76 4.63 -32.93
C LYS A 425 -6.76 4.33 -34.04
N THR A 426 -7.30 3.11 -34.05
CA THR A 426 -8.16 2.62 -35.13
C THR A 426 -9.58 2.30 -34.63
N LYS A 427 -10.50 2.07 -35.56
CA LYS A 427 -11.88 1.71 -35.22
C LYS A 427 -11.95 0.28 -34.66
N GLU A 428 -11.05 -0.59 -35.11
CA GLU A 428 -10.90 -1.98 -34.71
C GLU A 428 -10.48 -2.05 -33.24
N GLU A 429 -9.42 -1.31 -32.86
CA GLU A 429 -8.96 -1.22 -31.47
C GLU A 429 -10.08 -0.69 -30.54
N LYS A 430 -10.82 0.32 -30.99
CA LYS A 430 -11.99 0.83 -30.27
C LYS A 430 -13.02 -0.29 -30.04
N ASN A 431 -13.36 -1.05 -31.09
CA ASN A 431 -14.35 -2.11 -31.01
C ASN A 431 -13.90 -3.27 -30.11
N GLU A 432 -12.61 -3.63 -30.13
CA GLU A 432 -12.03 -4.64 -29.23
C GLU A 432 -12.17 -4.23 -27.76
N LYS A 433 -11.86 -2.97 -27.42
CA LYS A 433 -12.06 -2.45 -26.07
C LYS A 433 -13.53 -2.48 -25.65
N ILE A 434 -14.43 -2.08 -26.55
CA ILE A 434 -15.88 -2.12 -26.29
C ILE A 434 -16.36 -3.56 -26.08
N LYS A 435 -15.83 -4.53 -26.84
CA LYS A 435 -16.16 -5.95 -26.65
C LYS A 435 -15.78 -6.43 -25.25
N LYS A 436 -14.61 -6.06 -24.73
CA LYS A 436 -14.20 -6.39 -23.34
C LYS A 436 -15.16 -5.81 -22.29
N VAL A 437 -15.76 -4.65 -22.57
CA VAL A 437 -16.77 -4.04 -21.70
C VAL A 437 -18.11 -4.76 -21.83
N TRP A 438 -18.53 -5.12 -23.04
CA TRP A 438 -19.78 -5.84 -23.29
C TRP A 438 -19.79 -7.23 -22.65
N GLU A 439 -18.65 -7.93 -22.65
CA GLU A 439 -18.47 -9.21 -21.97
C GLU A 439 -18.64 -9.10 -20.44
N PHE A 440 -18.59 -7.88 -19.91
CA PHE A 440 -18.61 -7.58 -18.49
C PHE A 440 -19.93 -6.93 -18.05
N VAL A 441 -20.49 -6.01 -18.83
CA VAL A 441 -21.73 -5.28 -18.53
C VAL A 441 -22.59 -5.11 -19.77
N LYS A 442 -23.90 -5.32 -19.61
CA LYS A 442 -24.88 -5.17 -20.71
C LYS A 442 -25.24 -3.72 -21.03
N LYS A 443 -25.13 -2.80 -20.06
CA LYS A 443 -25.45 -1.38 -20.28
C LYS A 443 -24.30 -0.47 -19.86
N TYR A 444 -23.78 0.27 -20.82
CA TYR A 444 -22.73 1.26 -20.59
C TYR A 444 -22.98 2.49 -21.47
N LYS A 445 -22.38 3.62 -21.09
CA LYS A 445 -22.39 4.85 -21.89
C LYS A 445 -20.99 5.10 -22.44
N ILE A 446 -20.90 5.44 -23.72
CA ILE A 446 -19.65 5.85 -24.36
C ILE A 446 -19.79 7.27 -24.85
N LYS A 447 -18.82 8.15 -24.52
CA LYS A 447 -18.72 9.49 -25.11
C LYS A 447 -17.36 9.65 -25.78
N ASN A 448 -17.33 10.26 -26.97
CA ASN A 448 -16.07 10.67 -27.59
C ASN A 448 -15.59 11.94 -26.91
N VAL A 449 -14.42 11.88 -26.28
CA VAL A 449 -13.83 13.00 -25.52
C VAL A 449 -12.50 13.47 -26.11
N THR A 450 -12.19 13.08 -27.36
CA THR A 450 -10.93 13.43 -28.05
C THR A 450 -10.64 14.93 -28.00
N LYS A 451 -11.60 15.77 -28.39
CA LYS A 451 -11.42 17.24 -28.39
C LYS A 451 -11.18 17.79 -26.99
N MET A 452 -11.85 17.23 -25.98
CA MET A 452 -11.70 17.66 -24.59
C MET A 452 -10.31 17.31 -24.07
N VAL A 453 -9.86 16.06 -24.25
CA VAL A 453 -8.49 15.63 -23.92
C VAL A 453 -7.46 16.52 -24.62
N HIS A 454 -7.61 16.75 -25.93
CA HIS A 454 -6.67 17.57 -26.68
C HIS A 454 -6.62 19.01 -26.17
N ASN A 455 -7.75 19.59 -25.75
CA ASN A 455 -7.73 20.93 -25.16
C ASN A 455 -7.05 20.95 -23.79
N GLU A 456 -7.35 19.99 -22.92
CA GLU A 456 -6.71 19.88 -21.59
C GLU A 456 -5.19 19.70 -21.69
N VAL A 457 -4.71 18.92 -22.66
CA VAL A 457 -3.27 18.68 -22.89
C VAL A 457 -2.52 19.98 -23.22
N LYS A 458 -3.14 20.94 -23.92
CA LYS A 458 -2.50 22.23 -24.27
C LYS A 458 -2.03 22.95 -23.01
N ASP A 459 -2.84 22.92 -21.95
CA ASP A 459 -2.63 23.64 -20.70
C ASP A 459 -1.77 22.87 -19.67
N THR A 460 -1.14 21.77 -20.09
CA THR A 460 -0.23 20.98 -19.24
C THR A 460 1.22 21.40 -19.43
N SER A 461 2.04 21.14 -18.41
CA SER A 461 3.51 21.29 -18.46
C SER A 461 4.22 20.12 -19.16
N LEU A 462 3.49 19.25 -19.87
CA LEU A 462 4.10 18.14 -20.60
C LEU A 462 5.03 18.66 -21.71
N PRO A 463 6.22 18.07 -21.87
CA PRO A 463 7.04 18.28 -23.07
C PRO A 463 6.27 17.99 -24.36
N ASP A 464 6.54 18.75 -25.43
CA ASP A 464 5.82 18.67 -26.71
C ASP A 464 5.84 17.28 -27.35
N LEU A 465 6.92 16.53 -27.14
CA LEU A 465 7.04 15.14 -27.56
C LEU A 465 5.88 14.28 -27.02
N TRP A 466 5.54 14.45 -25.73
CA TRP A 466 4.49 13.68 -25.08
C TRP A 466 3.10 14.21 -25.43
N LYS A 467 2.94 15.54 -25.54
CA LYS A 467 1.71 16.16 -26.06
C LYS A 467 1.35 15.61 -27.44
N THR A 468 2.33 15.54 -28.34
CA THR A 468 2.17 14.99 -29.70
C THR A 468 1.68 13.53 -29.66
N LYS A 469 2.25 12.70 -28.77
CA LYS A 469 1.79 11.30 -28.62
C LYS A 469 0.32 11.22 -28.19
N ILE A 470 -0.13 12.12 -27.32
CA ILE A 470 -1.55 12.18 -26.91
C ILE A 470 -2.45 12.68 -28.05
N TYR A 471 -1.99 13.66 -28.84
CA TYR A 471 -2.74 14.21 -29.98
C TYR A 471 -2.95 13.21 -31.12
N LEU A 472 -2.02 12.27 -31.30
CA LEU A 472 -2.13 11.20 -32.29
C LEU A 472 -3.20 10.16 -31.94
N LEU A 473 -3.73 10.18 -30.72
CA LEU A 473 -4.74 9.25 -30.25
C LEU A 473 -6.13 9.89 -30.25
N LYS A 474 -7.14 9.05 -30.50
CA LYS A 474 -8.54 9.36 -30.21
C LYS A 474 -8.87 8.87 -28.80
N TRP A 475 -9.86 9.49 -28.17
CA TRP A 475 -10.21 9.21 -26.78
C TRP A 475 -11.71 9.01 -26.62
N MET A 476 -12.06 8.02 -25.80
CA MET A 476 -13.43 7.77 -25.36
C MET A 476 -13.48 7.61 -23.85
N ILE A 477 -14.57 8.06 -23.26
CA ILE A 477 -14.92 7.74 -21.87
C ILE A 477 -16.01 6.68 -21.89
N ILE A 478 -15.83 5.64 -21.09
CA ILE A 478 -16.78 4.55 -20.89
C ILE A 478 -17.26 4.61 -19.45
N ILE A 479 -18.57 4.65 -19.26
CA ILE A 479 -19.21 4.76 -17.95
C ILE A 479 -20.13 3.55 -17.77
N MET A 480 -19.93 2.83 -16.68
CA MET A 480 -20.74 1.67 -16.28
C MET A 480 -21.30 1.93 -14.88
N ASP A 481 -22.60 1.70 -14.69
CA ASP A 481 -23.29 1.85 -13.41
C ASP A 481 -23.59 0.47 -12.82
N SER A 482 -23.47 0.33 -11.51
CA SER A 482 -23.56 -0.99 -10.86
C SER A 482 -24.91 -1.68 -10.87
N GLN A 483 -25.97 -0.93 -11.15
CA GLN A 483 -27.30 -1.49 -11.37
C GLN A 483 -27.38 -2.35 -12.63
N ASP A 484 -26.34 -2.31 -13.47
CA ASP A 484 -26.27 -2.98 -14.75
C ASP A 484 -25.21 -4.09 -14.82
N PHE A 485 -24.52 -4.39 -13.69
CA PHE A 485 -23.61 -5.54 -13.54
C PHE A 485 -24.36 -6.87 -13.47
#